data_AF-A0A7V9SP02-F1
#
_entry.id   AF-A0A7V9SP02-F1
#
_cell.length_a   1.000
_cell.length_b   1.000
_cell.length_c   1.000
_cell.angle_alpha   90.00
_cell.angle_beta   90.00
_cell.angle_gamma   90.00
#
_symmetry.space_group_name_H-M   'P 1'
#
loop_
_entity.id
_entity.type
_entity.pdbx_description
1 polymer ?
#
loop_
_entity_poly.entity_id
_entity_poly.type
_entity_poly.pdbx_seq_one_letter_code
_entity_poly.pdbx_strand_id
1 'polypeptide(L)'
;MAARLGVVLLLPRHASTEIDGLRRALGVSPIERVPPHITLVPPINVAHDDLDNSVALVRRVASERAAKLHVVVGPVDTFHPVTPVIYLRVSGPGLDTIRALRDALDTGALAHELSHEYVPHVTLNDLATPEQIDGALASINHYIEPIALDGMTVLEQGDDKVWRPIADAPFGNEPVTRTIGADAVTIAVNEHQSEAASHVGRYRALVVEAFVDGRTVGIARGRVADGDVAWLDELVVVGEQRGSGVGGALIRAFIAAARAGAATELRAARGATIGGFLERVGFAQAATKDFVLGL
;
A
#
# COMPACT_ATOMS: atom_id res chain seq x y z
N MET A 1 10.63 -22.07 -11.85
CA MET A 1 11.45 -21.45 -10.78
C MET A 1 10.50 -20.94 -9.70
N ALA A 2 10.98 -20.60 -8.51
CA ALA A 2 10.15 -20.08 -7.42
C ALA A 2 10.67 -18.71 -6.96
N ALA A 3 9.76 -17.79 -6.66
CA ALA A 3 10.06 -16.48 -6.10
C ALA A 3 9.89 -16.54 -4.57
N ARG A 4 10.73 -15.81 -3.83
CA ARG A 4 10.66 -15.78 -2.37
C ARG A 4 9.92 -14.52 -1.92
N LEU A 5 8.66 -14.69 -1.53
CA LEU A 5 7.74 -13.59 -1.24
C LEU A 5 7.53 -13.36 0.25
N GLY A 6 7.11 -12.14 0.59
CA GLY A 6 6.53 -11.78 1.88
C GLY A 6 5.42 -10.76 1.67
N VAL A 7 4.42 -10.75 2.54
CA VAL A 7 3.35 -9.73 2.51
C VAL A 7 3.40 -8.96 3.80
N VAL A 8 3.47 -7.63 3.71
CA VAL A 8 3.76 -6.76 4.84
C VAL A 8 2.90 -5.50 4.83
N LEU A 9 2.80 -4.86 6.00
CA LEU A 9 2.34 -3.48 6.15
C LEU A 9 3.58 -2.61 6.33
N LEU A 10 3.88 -1.77 5.34
CA LEU A 10 4.99 -0.82 5.43
C LEU A 10 4.62 0.34 6.35
N LEU A 11 5.57 0.79 7.17
CA LEU A 11 5.36 1.96 8.03
C LEU A 11 5.54 3.27 7.22
N PRO A 12 4.79 4.32 7.56
CA PRO A 12 4.92 5.62 6.89
C PRO A 12 6.32 6.21 7.10
N ARG A 13 6.76 7.04 6.16
CA ARG A 13 8.14 7.56 6.08
C ARG A 13 8.67 8.16 7.39
N HIS A 14 7.85 8.92 8.13
CA HIS A 14 8.27 9.53 9.40
C HIS A 14 8.69 8.46 10.42
N ALA A 15 7.80 7.49 10.67
CA ALA A 15 8.07 6.38 11.58
C ALA A 15 9.18 5.46 11.09
N SER A 16 9.22 5.14 9.80
CA SER A 16 10.30 4.33 9.20
C SER A 16 11.68 4.97 9.43
N THR A 17 11.79 6.30 9.29
CA THR A 17 13.05 7.02 9.51
C THR A 17 13.52 6.91 10.96
N GLU A 18 12.62 7.11 11.92
CA GLU A 18 12.92 7.02 13.35
C GLU A 18 13.29 5.59 13.75
N ILE A 19 12.50 4.61 13.30
CA ILE A 19 12.70 3.19 13.59
C ILE A 19 14.02 2.71 13.00
N ASP A 20 14.38 3.08 11.78
CA ASP A 20 15.71 2.76 11.25
C ASP A 20 16.83 3.44 12.05
N GLY A 21 16.58 4.60 12.66
CA GLY A 21 17.47 5.19 13.66
C GLY A 21 17.70 4.27 14.86
N LEU A 22 16.61 3.71 15.41
CA LEU A 22 16.67 2.72 16.50
C LEU A 22 17.40 1.43 16.07
N ARG A 23 17.11 0.91 14.87
CA ARG A 23 17.77 -0.29 14.33
C ARG A 23 19.29 -0.09 14.21
N ARG A 24 19.74 1.08 13.71
CA ARG A 24 21.16 1.44 13.67
C ARG A 24 21.77 1.52 15.07
N ALA A 25 21.07 2.16 16.02
CA ALA A 25 21.54 2.27 17.41
C ALA A 25 21.68 0.89 18.08
N LEU A 26 20.85 -0.08 17.69
CA LEU A 26 20.93 -1.47 18.12
C LEU A 26 21.96 -2.32 17.35
N GLY A 27 22.73 -1.71 16.43
CA GLY A 27 23.81 -2.36 15.69
C GLY A 27 23.37 -3.17 14.47
N VAL A 28 22.15 -2.97 13.97
CA VAL A 28 21.67 -3.66 12.76
C VAL A 28 22.32 -3.07 11.51
N SER A 29 22.88 -3.94 10.66
CA SER A 29 23.49 -3.57 9.39
C SER A 29 23.49 -4.76 8.41
N PRO A 30 23.17 -4.57 7.12
CA PRO A 30 22.63 -3.35 6.52
C PRO A 30 21.13 -3.20 6.87
N ILE A 31 20.71 -1.97 7.18
CA ILE A 31 19.30 -1.67 7.49
C ILE A 31 18.41 -1.68 6.23
N GLU A 32 19.01 -1.39 5.07
CA GLU A 32 18.34 -1.24 3.78
C GLU A 32 17.88 -2.59 3.21
N ARG A 33 18.21 -3.70 3.88
CA ARG A 33 17.80 -5.04 3.49
C ARG A 33 16.28 -5.20 3.42
N VAL A 34 15.56 -4.57 4.35
CA VAL A 34 14.08 -4.54 4.37
C VAL A 34 13.62 -3.31 5.17
N PRO A 35 12.67 -2.52 4.64
CA PRO A 35 12.11 -1.38 5.36
C PRO A 35 11.40 -1.83 6.65
N PRO A 36 11.25 -0.98 7.67
CA PRO A 36 10.42 -1.26 8.83
C PRO A 36 8.98 -1.61 8.44
N HIS A 37 8.48 -2.73 8.96
CA HIS A 37 7.20 -3.28 8.56
C HIS A 37 6.56 -4.14 9.65
N ILE A 38 5.27 -4.43 9.46
CA ILE A 38 4.53 -5.47 10.19
C ILE A 38 4.28 -6.62 9.21
N THR A 39 4.74 -7.83 9.53
CA THR A 39 4.61 -9.00 8.67
C THR A 39 3.20 -9.58 8.74
N LEU A 40 2.57 -9.86 7.60
CA LEU A 40 1.31 -10.62 7.50
C LEU A 40 1.55 -12.04 6.99
N VAL A 41 2.39 -12.18 5.96
CA VAL A 41 2.85 -13.47 5.43
C VAL A 41 4.38 -13.49 5.52
N PRO A 42 4.97 -14.41 6.32
CA PRO A 42 6.42 -14.52 6.44
C PRO A 42 7.05 -15.01 5.12
N PRO A 43 8.39 -14.95 5.00
CA PRO A 43 9.10 -15.40 3.80
C PRO A 43 8.68 -16.80 3.33
N ILE A 44 8.02 -16.89 2.17
CA ILE A 44 7.50 -18.12 1.57
C ILE A 44 7.99 -18.26 0.12
N ASN A 45 8.22 -19.49 -0.33
CA ASN A 45 8.57 -19.76 -1.73
C ASN A 45 7.30 -20.02 -2.54
N VAL A 46 7.05 -19.20 -3.55
CA VAL A 46 5.88 -19.28 -4.44
C VAL A 46 6.34 -19.65 -5.84
N ALA A 47 5.67 -20.61 -6.49
CA ALA A 47 5.97 -20.94 -7.88
C ALA A 47 5.68 -19.72 -8.77
N HIS A 48 6.49 -19.48 -9.81
CA HIS A 48 6.28 -18.31 -10.67
C HIS A 48 4.88 -18.29 -11.31
N ASP A 49 4.32 -19.46 -11.64
CA ASP A 49 2.98 -19.60 -12.23
C ASP A 49 1.86 -19.18 -11.24
N ASP A 50 2.14 -19.14 -9.94
CA ASP A 50 1.20 -18.74 -8.88
C ASP A 50 1.39 -17.29 -8.43
N LEU A 51 2.38 -16.56 -8.97
CA LEU A 51 2.71 -15.20 -8.54
C LEU A 51 1.55 -14.23 -8.78
N ASP A 52 0.99 -14.21 -9.99
CA ASP A 52 -0.11 -13.32 -10.36
C ASP A 52 -1.37 -13.60 -9.52
N ASN A 53 -1.67 -14.89 -9.29
CA ASN A 53 -2.78 -15.31 -8.44
C ASN A 53 -2.58 -14.88 -6.97
N SER A 54 -1.34 -14.95 -6.47
CA SER A 54 -0.99 -14.52 -5.12
C SER A 54 -1.14 -13.01 -4.95
N VAL A 55 -0.63 -12.21 -5.90
CA VAL A 55 -0.80 -10.75 -5.90
C VAL A 55 -2.28 -10.37 -6.00
N ALA A 56 -3.05 -11.05 -6.86
CA ALA A 56 -4.49 -10.82 -6.99
C ALA A 56 -5.26 -11.13 -5.70
N LEU A 57 -4.89 -12.20 -4.98
CA LEU A 57 -5.43 -12.50 -3.65
C LEU A 57 -5.13 -11.37 -2.65
N VAL A 58 -3.89 -10.90 -2.58
CA VAL A 58 -3.50 -9.82 -1.65
C VAL A 58 -4.31 -8.55 -1.92
N ARG A 59 -4.44 -8.14 -3.19
CA ARG A 59 -5.26 -6.98 -3.58
C ARG A 59 -6.73 -7.14 -3.21
N ARG A 60 -7.31 -8.32 -3.49
CA ARG A 60 -8.70 -8.61 -3.14
C ARG A 60 -8.91 -8.51 -1.62
N VAL A 61 -8.06 -9.16 -0.83
CA VAL A 61 -8.11 -9.12 0.63
C VAL A 61 -7.98 -7.70 1.17
N ALA A 62 -7.05 -6.89 0.64
CA ALA A 62 -6.92 -5.48 1.03
C ALA A 62 -8.23 -4.72 0.81
N SER A 63 -8.83 -4.87 -0.38
CA SER A 63 -10.04 -4.14 -0.77
C SER A 63 -11.29 -4.56 0.00
N GLU A 64 -11.40 -5.84 0.39
CA GLU A 64 -12.59 -6.39 1.05
C GLU A 64 -12.56 -6.24 2.57
N ARG A 65 -11.37 -6.21 3.17
CA ARG A 65 -11.21 -6.42 4.62
C ARG A 65 -10.74 -5.20 5.39
N ALA A 66 -10.21 -4.18 4.71
CA ALA A 66 -9.61 -3.05 5.39
C ALA A 66 -9.88 -1.71 4.70
N ALA A 67 -10.29 -0.74 5.51
CA ALA A 67 -10.04 0.67 5.26
C ALA A 67 -8.68 1.06 5.89
N LYS A 68 -8.32 2.34 5.81
CA LYS A 68 -7.10 2.86 6.45
C LYS A 68 -7.04 2.44 7.94
N LEU A 69 -5.99 1.71 8.30
CA LEU A 69 -5.82 1.16 9.65
C LEU A 69 -5.11 2.16 10.54
N HIS A 70 -5.52 2.21 11.80
CA HIS A 70 -4.87 3.02 12.83
C HIS A 70 -4.37 2.07 13.92
N VAL A 71 -3.06 2.09 14.17
CA VAL A 71 -2.39 1.29 15.19
C VAL A 71 -1.47 2.18 16.01
N VAL A 72 -0.96 1.63 17.11
CA VAL A 72 0.10 2.22 17.90
C VAL A 72 1.27 1.25 17.89
N VAL A 73 2.44 1.74 17.51
CA VAL A 73 3.70 0.99 17.52
C VAL A 73 4.50 1.38 18.76
N GLY A 74 4.97 0.39 19.51
CA GLY A 74 5.58 0.56 20.82
C GLY A 74 4.66 0.13 21.96
N PRO A 75 5.18 0.01 23.20
CA PRO A 75 6.60 0.13 23.55
C PRO A 75 7.43 -1.04 23.00
N VAL A 76 8.75 -0.98 23.21
CA VAL A 76 9.68 -2.08 22.89
C VAL A 76 9.39 -3.31 23.75
N ASP A 77 9.56 -4.48 23.17
CA ASP A 77 9.39 -5.78 23.82
C ASP A 77 10.32 -6.81 23.15
N THR A 78 10.32 -8.04 23.65
CA THR A 78 11.20 -9.12 23.17
C THR A 78 10.50 -10.47 23.11
N PHE A 79 10.95 -11.34 22.19
CA PHE A 79 10.57 -12.75 22.20
C PHE A 79 11.54 -13.63 23.01
N HIS A 80 12.57 -13.03 23.62
CA HIS A 80 13.49 -13.75 24.49
C HIS A 80 12.74 -14.29 25.73
N PRO A 81 13.00 -15.53 26.19
CA PRO A 81 14.11 -16.42 25.79
C PRO A 81 13.81 -17.36 24.61
N VAL A 82 12.63 -17.29 23.97
CA VAL A 82 12.28 -18.21 22.87
C VAL A 82 13.09 -17.90 21.61
N THR A 83 13.16 -16.62 21.22
CA THR A 83 14.01 -16.15 20.11
C THR A 83 14.63 -14.78 20.44
N PRO A 84 15.87 -14.49 20.00
CA PRO A 84 16.61 -13.27 20.35
C PRO A 84 16.18 -12.04 19.53
N VAL A 85 14.88 -11.74 19.55
CA VAL A 85 14.27 -10.67 18.75
C VAL A 85 13.83 -9.51 19.64
N ILE A 86 14.32 -8.31 19.34
CA ILE A 86 13.82 -7.05 19.88
C ILE A 86 12.82 -6.47 18.87
N TYR A 87 11.63 -6.09 19.32
CA TYR A 87 10.60 -5.52 18.45
C TYR A 87 9.80 -4.41 19.15
N LEU A 88 9.10 -3.60 18.36
CA LEU A 88 8.07 -2.70 18.86
C LEU A 88 6.71 -3.39 18.77
N ARG A 89 5.97 -3.41 19.88
CA ARG A 89 4.62 -3.99 19.94
C ARG A 89 3.69 -3.26 18.99
N VAL A 90 2.71 -3.95 18.42
CA VAL A 90 1.60 -3.32 17.70
C VAL A 90 0.33 -3.46 18.53
N SER A 91 -0.36 -2.36 18.74
CA SER A 91 -1.60 -2.30 19.51
C SER A 91 -2.58 -1.29 18.90
N GLY A 92 -3.73 -1.08 19.56
CA GLY A 92 -4.74 -0.12 19.11
C GLY A 92 -5.84 -0.75 18.24
N PRO A 93 -6.75 0.09 17.69
CA PRO A 93 -8.01 -0.36 17.11
C PRO A 93 -7.85 -1.18 15.82
N GLY A 94 -6.75 -1.03 15.10
CA GLY A 94 -6.47 -1.80 13.88
C GLY A 94 -5.97 -3.24 14.11
N LEU A 95 -5.72 -3.66 15.36
CA LEU A 95 -5.07 -4.94 15.66
C LEU A 95 -5.89 -6.15 15.17
N ASP A 96 -7.20 -6.15 15.40
CA ASP A 96 -8.08 -7.24 14.99
C ASP A 96 -8.15 -7.34 13.46
N THR A 97 -8.15 -6.20 12.76
CA THR A 97 -8.10 -6.17 11.30
C THR A 97 -6.77 -6.72 10.76
N ILE A 98 -5.64 -6.43 11.40
CA ILE A 98 -4.34 -7.03 11.03
C ILE A 98 -4.39 -8.55 11.15
N ARG A 99 -4.96 -9.08 12.24
CA ARG A 99 -5.15 -10.53 12.41
C ARG A 99 -6.04 -11.12 11.34
N ALA A 100 -7.18 -10.46 11.05
CA ALA A 100 -8.10 -10.90 10.00
C ALA A 100 -7.48 -10.87 8.59
N LEU A 101 -6.65 -9.86 8.28
CA LEU A 101 -5.90 -9.80 7.02
C LEU A 101 -4.92 -10.98 6.92
N ARG A 102 -4.14 -11.25 7.98
CA ARG A 102 -3.23 -12.39 8.03
C ARG A 102 -3.96 -13.71 7.80
N ASP A 103 -5.08 -13.93 8.48
CA ASP A 103 -5.87 -15.16 8.35
C ASP A 103 -6.49 -15.30 6.95
N ALA A 104 -6.93 -14.20 6.33
CA ALA A 104 -7.48 -14.22 4.97
C ALA A 104 -6.42 -14.50 3.89
N LEU A 105 -5.14 -14.21 4.18
CA LEU A 105 -4.01 -14.52 3.30
C LEU A 105 -3.47 -15.94 3.49
N ASP A 106 -3.87 -16.64 4.56
CA ASP A 106 -3.42 -18.00 4.88
C ASP A 106 -4.13 -19.06 4.03
N THR A 107 -3.93 -18.99 2.71
CA THR A 107 -4.57 -19.87 1.73
C THR A 107 -3.75 -19.98 0.43
N GLY A 108 -4.00 -21.04 -0.34
CA GLY A 108 -3.34 -21.27 -1.63
C GLY A 108 -1.81 -21.26 -1.52
N ALA A 109 -1.14 -20.55 -2.42
CA ALA A 109 0.32 -20.45 -2.45
C ALA A 109 0.92 -19.58 -1.32
N LEU A 110 0.08 -18.84 -0.57
CA LEU A 110 0.49 -18.04 0.59
C LEU A 110 0.22 -18.73 1.93
N ALA A 111 -0.40 -19.91 1.91
CA ALA A 111 -0.67 -20.70 3.11
C ALA A 111 0.65 -21.05 3.81
N HIS A 112 0.70 -20.83 5.11
CA HIS A 112 1.89 -21.14 5.90
C HIS A 112 1.50 -21.67 7.29
N GLU A 113 2.14 -22.75 7.70
CA GLU A 113 1.96 -23.26 9.07
C GLU A 113 2.71 -22.36 10.05
N LEU A 114 1.99 -21.91 11.08
CA LEU A 114 2.59 -21.18 12.19
C LEU A 114 3.12 -22.16 13.25
N SER A 115 4.37 -21.96 13.68
CA SER A 115 4.93 -22.67 14.83
C SER A 115 4.51 -22.06 16.18
N HIS A 116 4.06 -20.80 16.18
CA HIS A 116 3.65 -20.03 17.36
C HIS A 116 2.45 -19.13 17.03
N GLU A 117 1.76 -18.62 18.05
CA GLU A 117 0.72 -17.61 17.85
C GLU A 117 1.28 -16.40 17.09
N TYR A 118 0.51 -15.90 16.12
CA TYR A 118 0.85 -14.69 15.41
C TYR A 118 0.79 -13.46 16.34
N VAL A 119 1.93 -12.81 16.53
CA VAL A 119 2.07 -11.56 17.28
C VAL A 119 2.44 -10.43 16.30
N PRO A 120 1.53 -9.50 15.97
CA PRO A 120 1.86 -8.34 15.17
C PRO A 120 2.94 -7.48 15.84
N HIS A 121 4.05 -7.24 15.15
CA HIS A 121 5.19 -6.49 15.66
C HIS A 121 5.98 -5.81 14.54
N VAL A 122 6.80 -4.83 14.92
CA VAL A 122 7.82 -4.23 14.05
C VAL A 122 9.19 -4.64 14.58
N THR A 123 9.92 -5.47 13.84
CA THR A 123 11.24 -5.96 14.26
C THR A 123 12.27 -4.82 14.28
N LEU A 124 12.97 -4.68 15.39
CA LEU A 124 14.13 -3.79 15.50
C LEU A 124 15.43 -4.55 15.23
N ASN A 125 15.63 -5.69 15.89
CA ASN A 125 16.81 -6.54 15.72
C ASN A 125 16.41 -8.01 15.93
N ASP A 126 16.65 -8.87 14.95
CA ASP A 126 16.29 -10.30 14.96
C ASP A 126 17.42 -11.23 15.42
N LEU A 127 18.60 -10.69 15.71
CA LEU A 127 19.81 -11.41 16.15
C LEU A 127 20.47 -10.71 17.35
N ALA A 128 19.66 -10.27 18.31
CA ALA A 128 20.13 -9.48 19.44
C ALA A 128 20.84 -10.33 20.51
N THR A 129 21.93 -9.81 21.07
CA THR A 129 22.55 -10.37 22.28
C THR A 129 21.70 -10.06 23.51
N PRO A 130 21.78 -10.86 24.60
CA PRO A 130 21.08 -10.56 25.86
C PRO A 130 21.32 -9.14 26.36
N GLU A 131 22.56 -8.64 26.26
CA GLU A 131 22.92 -7.28 26.68
C GLU A 131 22.23 -6.20 25.82
N GLN A 132 22.10 -6.43 24.51
CA GLN A 132 21.34 -5.55 23.62
C GLN A 132 19.84 -5.57 23.95
N ILE A 133 19.30 -6.73 24.32
CA ILE A 133 17.89 -6.88 24.72
C ILE A 133 17.63 -6.08 26.00
N ASP A 134 18.43 -6.31 27.05
CA ASP A 134 18.30 -5.58 28.32
C ASP A 134 18.47 -4.06 28.13
N GLY A 135 19.48 -3.67 27.33
CA GLY A 135 19.71 -2.27 27.00
C GLY A 135 18.55 -1.63 26.24
N ALA A 136 17.95 -2.33 25.28
CA ALA A 136 16.80 -1.84 24.52
C ALA A 136 15.57 -1.69 25.41
N LEU A 137 15.25 -2.71 26.23
CA LEU A 137 14.13 -2.68 27.16
C LEU A 137 14.27 -1.53 28.18
N ALA A 138 15.48 -1.18 28.58
CA ALA A 138 15.73 -0.06 29.49
C ALA A 138 15.68 1.32 28.82
N SER A 139 16.10 1.45 27.55
CA SER A 139 16.33 2.75 26.91
C SER A 139 15.30 3.17 25.85
N ILE A 140 14.58 2.22 25.23
CA ILE A 140 13.66 2.46 24.10
C ILE A 140 12.18 2.36 24.54
N ASN A 141 11.90 1.93 25.77
CA ASN A 141 10.54 1.67 26.28
C ASN A 141 9.56 2.85 26.22
N HIS A 142 10.05 4.08 26.07
CA HIS A 142 9.23 5.28 25.92
C HIS A 142 8.79 5.57 24.48
N TYR A 143 9.35 4.87 23.48
CA TYR A 143 8.95 5.03 22.08
C TYR A 143 7.55 4.44 21.87
N ILE A 144 6.57 5.32 21.62
CA ILE A 144 5.19 4.98 21.35
C ILE A 144 4.70 5.94 20.26
N GLU A 145 4.37 5.41 19.09
CA GLU A 145 3.98 6.22 17.93
C GLU A 145 2.64 5.74 17.34
N PRO A 146 1.63 6.61 17.22
CA PRO A 146 0.42 6.29 16.48
C PRO A 146 0.68 6.30 14.97
N ILE A 147 0.33 5.20 14.30
CA ILE A 147 0.59 4.98 12.88
C ILE A 147 -0.72 4.78 12.13
N ALA A 148 -0.83 5.44 10.98
CA ALA A 148 -1.84 5.16 9.98
C ALA A 148 -1.23 4.32 8.84
N LEU A 149 -1.84 3.18 8.55
CA LEU A 149 -1.44 2.26 7.47
C LEU A 149 -2.51 2.28 6.39
N ASP A 150 -2.08 2.37 5.13
CA ASP A 150 -2.94 2.57 3.97
C ASP A 150 -2.88 1.43 2.94
N GLY A 151 -2.21 0.32 3.26
CA GLY A 151 -2.17 -0.84 2.40
C GLY A 151 -1.25 -1.95 2.87
N MET A 152 -1.27 -3.03 2.11
CA MET A 152 -0.28 -4.11 2.13
C MET A 152 0.66 -3.96 0.92
N THR A 153 1.88 -4.47 1.07
CA THR A 153 2.85 -4.57 -0.01
C THR A 153 3.36 -6.00 -0.08
N VAL A 154 3.44 -6.53 -1.30
CA VAL A 154 4.10 -7.79 -1.63
C VAL A 154 5.57 -7.48 -1.92
N LEU A 155 6.46 -8.10 -1.15
CA LEU A 155 7.90 -8.00 -1.32
C LEU A 155 8.44 -9.29 -1.93
N GLU A 156 9.46 -9.19 -2.78
CA GLU A 156 10.27 -10.31 -3.25
C GLU A 156 11.71 -10.14 -2.76
N GLN A 157 12.31 -11.23 -2.26
CA GLN A 157 13.72 -11.25 -1.89
C GLN A 157 14.58 -11.59 -3.10
N GLY A 158 15.46 -10.66 -3.49
CA GLY A 158 16.48 -10.92 -4.51
C GLY A 158 17.59 -11.85 -4.03
N ASP A 159 18.45 -12.29 -4.96
CA ASP A 159 19.61 -13.12 -4.66
C ASP A 159 20.58 -12.45 -3.68
N ASP A 160 20.62 -11.12 -3.69
CA ASP A 160 21.36 -10.25 -2.78
C ASP A 160 20.75 -10.15 -1.37
N LYS A 161 19.67 -10.90 -1.10
CA LYS A 161 18.91 -10.93 0.16
C LYS A 161 18.19 -9.63 0.52
N VAL A 162 18.12 -8.68 -0.41
CA VAL A 162 17.37 -7.44 -0.28
C VAL A 162 15.92 -7.69 -0.72
N TRP A 163 14.98 -7.21 0.09
CA TRP A 163 13.55 -7.29 -0.20
C TRP A 163 13.10 -6.07 -0.98
N ARG A 164 12.49 -6.31 -2.15
CA ARG A 164 12.00 -5.26 -3.04
C ARG A 164 10.49 -5.37 -3.19
N PRO A 165 9.75 -4.25 -3.17
CA PRO A 165 8.33 -4.27 -3.49
C PRO A 165 8.13 -4.72 -4.93
N ILE A 166 7.16 -5.61 -5.14
CA ILE A 166 6.76 -6.07 -6.49
C ILE A 166 5.27 -5.79 -6.77
N ALA A 167 4.47 -5.57 -5.73
CA ALA A 167 3.08 -5.14 -5.86
C ALA A 167 2.58 -4.46 -4.59
N ASP A 168 1.74 -3.43 -4.76
CA ASP A 168 0.96 -2.84 -3.67
C ASP A 168 -0.51 -3.28 -3.73
N ALA A 169 -1.15 -3.24 -2.56
CA ALA A 169 -2.54 -3.56 -2.32
C ALA A 169 -3.10 -2.57 -1.28
N PRO A 170 -3.63 -1.43 -1.71
CA PRO A 170 -4.02 -0.35 -0.81
C PRO A 170 -5.32 -0.71 -0.06
N PHE A 171 -5.49 -0.12 1.11
CA PHE A 171 -6.69 -0.21 1.93
C PHE A 171 -7.66 0.91 1.59
N GLY A 172 -8.91 0.53 1.31
CA GLY A 172 -9.99 1.46 0.98
C GLY A 172 -9.79 2.21 -0.35
N ASN A 173 -10.81 2.86 -0.89
CA ASN A 173 -12.15 3.08 -0.31
C ASN A 173 -13.08 1.87 -0.45
N GLU A 174 -14.01 1.67 0.50
CA GLU A 174 -15.09 0.67 0.37
C GLU A 174 -15.68 0.78 -1.04
N PRO A 175 -15.59 -0.27 -1.87
CA PRO A 175 -16.02 -0.16 -3.25
C PRO A 175 -17.50 0.23 -3.28
N VAL A 176 -17.79 1.42 -3.81
CA VAL A 176 -19.16 1.94 -3.75
C VAL A 176 -19.91 1.40 -4.96
N THR A 177 -20.84 0.48 -4.72
CA THR A 177 -21.74 -0.01 -5.76
C THR A 177 -22.91 0.93 -5.95
N ARG A 178 -23.14 1.36 -7.19
CA ARG A 178 -24.28 2.20 -7.58
C ARG A 178 -24.86 1.71 -8.90
N THR A 179 -26.15 1.91 -9.09
CA THR A 179 -26.77 1.70 -10.41
C THR A 179 -26.33 2.80 -11.35
N ILE A 180 -25.67 2.44 -12.46
CA ILE A 180 -25.24 3.34 -13.53
C ILE A 180 -25.78 2.79 -14.85
N GLY A 181 -26.72 3.52 -15.46
CA GLY A 181 -27.48 2.98 -16.58
C GLY A 181 -28.34 1.80 -16.11
N ALA A 182 -28.18 0.64 -16.74
CA ALA A 182 -28.88 -0.59 -16.36
C ALA A 182 -28.08 -1.47 -15.38
N ASP A 183 -26.80 -1.18 -15.14
CA ASP A 183 -25.89 -2.07 -14.45
C ASP A 183 -25.60 -1.62 -13.01
N ALA A 184 -25.36 -2.57 -12.12
CA ALA A 184 -24.75 -2.31 -10.82
C ALA A 184 -23.22 -2.18 -11.01
N VAL A 185 -22.72 -0.96 -10.90
CA VAL A 185 -21.30 -0.64 -11.09
C VAL A 185 -20.65 -0.38 -9.74
N THR A 186 -19.62 -1.15 -9.44
CA THR A 186 -18.78 -0.99 -8.26
C THR A 186 -17.59 -0.09 -8.60
N ILE A 187 -17.35 0.96 -7.82
CA ILE A 187 -16.21 1.87 -8.02
C ILE A 187 -15.23 1.73 -6.87
N ALA A 188 -13.97 1.39 -7.18
CA ALA A 188 -12.87 1.36 -6.22
C ALA A 188 -11.90 2.51 -6.51
N VAL A 189 -11.31 3.08 -5.46
CA VAL A 189 -10.32 4.17 -5.55
C VAL A 189 -9.08 3.69 -4.81
N ASN A 190 -7.95 3.68 -5.52
CA ASN A 190 -6.65 3.21 -5.06
C ASN A 190 -5.64 4.36 -5.18
N GLU A 191 -5.01 4.73 -4.06
CA GLU A 191 -3.90 5.69 -4.03
C GLU A 191 -2.59 4.97 -3.72
N HIS A 192 -1.53 5.27 -4.47
CA HIS A 192 -0.21 4.67 -4.28
C HIS A 192 0.88 5.73 -4.37
N GLN A 193 1.93 5.64 -3.56
CA GLN A 193 3.19 6.31 -3.91
C GLN A 193 3.84 5.48 -5.04
N SER A 194 4.13 6.08 -6.19
CA SER A 194 4.77 5.29 -7.27
C SER A 194 6.22 4.94 -6.89
N GLU A 195 6.72 3.78 -7.30
CA GLU A 195 8.05 3.25 -6.96
C GLU A 195 9.22 4.23 -7.24
N ALA A 196 9.12 5.01 -8.33
CA ALA A 196 10.06 6.09 -8.64
C ALA A 196 9.82 7.34 -7.78
N ALA A 197 8.58 7.63 -7.40
CA ALA A 197 8.26 8.72 -6.49
C ALA A 197 8.60 8.41 -5.02
N SER A 198 8.73 7.14 -4.64
CA SER A 198 9.33 6.76 -3.35
C SER A 198 10.77 7.27 -3.20
N HIS A 199 11.48 7.40 -4.33
CA HIS A 199 12.88 7.85 -4.38
C HIS A 199 13.04 9.38 -4.51
N VAL A 200 12.03 10.10 -5.04
CA VAL A 200 12.13 11.57 -5.32
C VAL A 200 11.00 12.39 -4.66
N GLY A 201 10.05 11.76 -3.99
CA GLY A 201 8.96 12.37 -3.20
C GLY A 201 7.85 13.09 -3.98
N ARG A 202 7.95 13.21 -5.31
CA ARG A 202 7.29 14.31 -6.04
C ARG A 202 5.82 14.10 -6.42
N TYR A 203 5.33 12.85 -6.44
CA TYR A 203 3.97 12.51 -6.89
C TYR A 203 3.40 11.27 -6.20
N ARG A 204 2.09 11.25 -5.93
CA ARG A 204 1.33 10.01 -5.64
C ARG A 204 0.47 9.62 -6.85
N ALA A 205 0.44 8.36 -7.22
CA ALA A 205 -0.51 7.82 -8.21
C ALA A 205 -1.91 7.72 -7.60
N LEU A 206 -2.92 8.05 -8.40
CA LEU A 206 -4.33 7.90 -8.07
C LEU A 206 -5.00 7.12 -9.20
N VAL A 207 -5.60 5.98 -8.86
CA VAL A 207 -6.25 5.06 -9.79
C VAL A 207 -7.68 4.82 -9.31
N VAL A 208 -8.63 4.90 -10.21
CA VAL A 208 -10.04 4.58 -9.95
C VAL A 208 -10.47 3.52 -10.93
N GLU A 209 -11.02 2.42 -10.44
CA GLU A 209 -11.47 1.30 -11.24
C GLU A 209 -12.98 1.11 -11.09
N ALA A 210 -13.64 0.70 -12.18
CA ALA A 210 -15.05 0.37 -12.21
C ALA A 210 -15.23 -1.10 -12.59
N PHE A 211 -16.12 -1.80 -11.88
CA PHE A 211 -16.42 -3.21 -12.06
C PHE A 211 -17.91 -3.43 -12.31
N VAL A 212 -18.24 -4.40 -13.16
CA VAL A 212 -19.58 -4.98 -13.30
C VAL A 212 -19.43 -6.49 -13.18
N ASP A 213 -20.21 -7.12 -12.30
CA ASP A 213 -20.13 -8.55 -11.98
C ASP A 213 -18.68 -9.03 -11.69
N GLY A 214 -17.92 -8.19 -10.98
CA GLY A 214 -16.52 -8.47 -10.60
C GLY A 214 -15.49 -8.33 -11.74
N ARG A 215 -15.89 -7.94 -12.95
CA ARG A 215 -14.98 -7.69 -14.08
C ARG A 215 -14.70 -6.20 -14.25
N THR A 216 -13.45 -5.82 -14.45
CA THR A 216 -13.08 -4.42 -14.71
C THR A 216 -13.65 -3.95 -16.05
N VAL A 217 -14.46 -2.90 -16.01
CA VAL A 217 -15.11 -2.28 -17.17
C VAL A 217 -14.62 -0.86 -17.46
N GLY A 218 -13.83 -0.27 -16.56
CA GLY A 218 -13.18 1.00 -16.83
C GLY A 218 -12.19 1.42 -15.75
N ILE A 219 -11.34 2.38 -16.11
CA ILE A 219 -10.27 2.92 -15.27
C ILE A 219 -10.10 4.42 -15.51
N ALA A 220 -9.85 5.19 -14.45
CA ALA A 220 -9.28 6.53 -14.51
C ALA A 220 -7.96 6.52 -13.75
N ARG A 221 -6.86 6.89 -14.41
CA ARG A 221 -5.52 6.92 -13.81
C ARG A 221 -4.93 8.31 -13.88
N GLY A 222 -4.24 8.68 -12.83
CA GLY A 222 -3.59 9.98 -12.72
C GLY A 222 -2.53 10.02 -11.64
N ARG A 223 -2.00 11.22 -11.41
CA ARG A 223 -0.96 11.52 -10.42
C ARG A 223 -1.29 12.82 -9.70
N VAL A 224 -1.03 12.90 -8.40
CA VAL A 224 -1.13 14.12 -7.62
C VAL A 224 0.26 14.56 -7.19
N ALA A 225 0.64 15.77 -7.59
CA ALA A 225 1.95 16.36 -7.32
C ALA A 225 2.02 17.05 -5.96
N ASP A 226 3.22 17.18 -5.42
CA ASP A 226 3.48 18.14 -4.33
C ASP A 226 3.16 19.56 -4.81
N GLY A 227 2.25 20.24 -4.10
CA GLY A 227 1.65 21.51 -4.52
C GLY A 227 0.20 21.41 -4.98
N ASP A 228 -0.51 20.35 -4.57
CA ASP A 228 -1.97 20.22 -4.65
C ASP A 228 -2.55 20.17 -6.08
N VAL A 229 -1.78 19.72 -7.07
CA VAL A 229 -2.27 19.55 -8.45
C VAL A 229 -2.48 18.07 -8.78
N ALA A 230 -3.70 17.68 -9.12
CA ALA A 230 -4.02 16.35 -9.62
C ALA A 230 -4.11 16.33 -11.14
N TRP A 231 -3.32 15.45 -11.76
CA TRP A 231 -3.27 15.21 -13.19
C TRP A 231 -4.04 13.94 -13.52
N LEU A 232 -5.03 14.03 -14.39
CA LEU A 232 -5.64 12.87 -15.03
C LEU A 232 -4.82 12.52 -16.28
N ASP A 233 -4.22 11.34 -16.28
CA ASP A 233 -3.37 10.84 -17.36
C ASP A 233 -4.16 9.97 -18.34
N GLU A 234 -5.10 9.17 -17.83
CA GLU A 234 -5.82 8.18 -18.63
C GLU A 234 -7.27 8.00 -18.14
N LEU A 235 -8.19 7.81 -19.08
CA LEU A 235 -9.56 7.37 -18.82
C LEU A 235 -9.96 6.35 -19.90
N VAL A 236 -10.23 5.12 -19.50
CA VAL A 236 -10.64 4.03 -20.41
C VAL A 236 -11.95 3.42 -19.92
N VAL A 237 -12.85 3.16 -20.85
CA VAL A 237 -14.08 2.41 -20.63
C VAL A 237 -14.20 1.37 -21.75
N VAL A 238 -14.43 0.11 -21.38
CA VAL A 238 -14.60 -0.99 -22.34
C VAL A 238 -15.77 -0.70 -23.28
N GLY A 239 -15.69 -1.19 -24.52
CA GLY A 239 -16.61 -0.83 -25.60
C GLY A 239 -18.09 -0.94 -25.24
N GLU A 240 -18.47 -2.03 -24.59
CA GLU A 240 -19.85 -2.35 -24.18
C GLU A 240 -20.42 -1.38 -23.13
N GLN A 241 -19.55 -0.73 -22.35
CA GLN A 241 -19.92 0.22 -21.29
C GLN A 241 -19.76 1.68 -21.70
N ARG A 242 -19.45 1.96 -22.97
CA ARG A 242 -19.38 3.34 -23.46
C ARG A 242 -20.79 3.93 -23.56
N GLY A 243 -20.98 5.12 -22.99
CA GLY A 243 -22.28 5.80 -22.96
C GLY A 243 -23.21 5.39 -21.82
N SER A 244 -22.87 4.38 -21.00
CA SER A 244 -23.68 3.96 -19.84
C SER A 244 -23.61 4.93 -18.65
N GLY A 245 -22.58 5.78 -18.61
CA GLY A 245 -22.30 6.71 -17.52
C GLY A 245 -21.10 6.32 -16.65
N VAL A 246 -20.51 5.13 -16.87
CA VAL A 246 -19.33 4.62 -16.16
C VAL A 246 -18.16 5.62 -16.19
N GLY A 247 -17.84 6.16 -17.37
CA GLY A 247 -16.76 7.15 -17.52
C GLY A 247 -16.98 8.42 -16.69
N GLY A 248 -18.22 8.89 -16.59
CA GLY A 248 -18.55 10.04 -15.75
C GLY A 248 -18.42 9.73 -14.26
N ALA A 249 -18.71 8.50 -13.85
CA ALA A 249 -18.59 8.09 -12.46
C ALA A 249 -17.13 7.89 -12.04
N LEU A 250 -16.31 7.30 -12.90
CA LEU A 250 -14.85 7.22 -12.73
C LEU A 250 -14.23 8.61 -12.52
N ILE A 251 -14.61 9.59 -13.35
CA ILE A 251 -14.10 10.97 -13.23
C ILE A 251 -14.55 11.64 -11.93
N ARG A 252 -15.82 11.48 -11.53
CA ARG A 252 -16.29 12.03 -10.24
C ARG A 252 -15.55 11.42 -9.05
N ALA A 253 -15.33 10.11 -9.07
CA ALA A 253 -14.58 9.42 -8.02
C ALA A 253 -13.10 9.86 -8.00
N PHE A 254 -12.47 10.03 -9.17
CA PHE A 254 -11.11 10.57 -9.27
C PHE A 254 -11.02 11.98 -8.67
N ILE A 255 -11.94 12.88 -9.03
CA ILE A 255 -12.00 14.22 -8.47
C ILE A 255 -12.15 14.16 -6.95
N ALA A 256 -13.10 13.37 -6.44
CA ALA A 256 -13.37 13.26 -5.01
C ALA A 256 -12.12 12.78 -4.25
N ALA A 257 -11.43 11.77 -4.76
CA ALA A 257 -10.20 11.24 -4.19
C ALA A 257 -9.06 12.27 -4.22
N ALA A 258 -8.83 12.91 -5.37
CA ALA A 258 -7.84 13.98 -5.50
C ALA A 258 -8.07 15.11 -4.48
N ARG A 259 -9.33 15.56 -4.33
CA ARG A 259 -9.72 16.60 -3.36
C ARG A 259 -9.57 16.15 -1.91
N ALA A 260 -9.89 14.89 -1.60
CA ALA A 260 -9.70 14.33 -0.27
C ALA A 260 -8.21 14.34 0.13
N GLY A 261 -7.31 14.05 -0.82
CA GLY A 261 -5.87 14.23 -0.64
C GLY A 261 -5.37 15.64 -0.94
N ALA A 262 -6.16 16.66 -0.60
CA ALA A 262 -5.85 18.10 -0.63
C ALA A 262 -5.58 18.75 -2.00
N ALA A 263 -5.84 18.07 -3.14
CA ALA A 263 -5.66 18.73 -4.43
C ALA A 263 -6.56 19.96 -4.57
N THR A 264 -5.98 21.11 -4.95
CA THR A 264 -6.67 22.37 -5.20
C THR A 264 -6.91 22.60 -6.70
N GLU A 265 -6.07 22.02 -7.56
CA GLU A 265 -6.17 22.10 -9.01
C GLU A 265 -6.32 20.73 -9.68
N LEU A 266 -7.05 20.69 -10.79
CA LEU A 266 -7.24 19.51 -11.62
C LEU A 266 -6.74 19.80 -13.04
N ARG A 267 -5.92 18.92 -13.60
CA ARG A 267 -5.33 19.07 -14.94
C ARG A 267 -5.45 17.80 -15.77
N ALA A 268 -5.64 17.97 -17.07
CA ALA A 268 -5.67 16.87 -18.03
C ALA A 268 -4.85 17.24 -19.27
N ALA A 269 -4.38 16.22 -19.99
CA ALA A 269 -3.59 16.41 -21.20
C ALA A 269 -4.37 17.17 -22.28
N ARG A 270 -3.74 18.19 -22.86
CA ARG A 270 -4.27 18.97 -23.98
C ARG A 270 -4.59 18.05 -25.17
N GLY A 271 -5.81 18.17 -25.70
CA GLY A 271 -6.25 17.41 -26.88
C GLY A 271 -6.92 16.07 -26.57
N ALA A 272 -7.25 15.80 -25.30
CA ALA A 272 -8.10 14.67 -24.95
C ALA A 272 -9.39 14.67 -25.76
N THR A 273 -9.80 13.51 -26.29
CA THR A 273 -11.02 13.33 -27.10
C THR A 273 -12.28 13.79 -26.37
N ILE A 274 -12.23 13.84 -25.04
CA ILE A 274 -13.30 14.28 -24.14
C ILE A 274 -13.00 15.64 -23.48
N GLY A 275 -12.12 16.46 -24.06
CA GLY A 275 -11.62 17.71 -23.45
C GLY A 275 -12.72 18.66 -22.97
N GLY A 276 -13.76 18.89 -23.78
CA GLY A 276 -14.88 19.73 -23.38
C GLY A 276 -15.72 19.18 -22.23
N PHE A 277 -15.75 17.86 -22.02
CA PHE A 277 -16.36 17.27 -20.82
C PHE A 277 -15.48 17.50 -19.59
N LEU A 278 -14.17 17.28 -19.72
CA LEU A 278 -13.21 17.47 -18.63
C LEU A 278 -13.19 18.94 -18.13
N GLU A 279 -13.26 19.90 -19.03
CA GLU A 279 -13.37 21.33 -18.69
C GLU A 279 -14.64 21.64 -17.89
N ARG A 280 -15.79 21.09 -18.29
CA ARG A 280 -17.06 21.28 -17.55
C ARG A 280 -17.02 20.74 -16.12
N VAL A 281 -16.20 19.72 -15.86
CA VAL A 281 -16.04 19.12 -14.53
C VAL A 281 -14.81 19.65 -13.79
N GLY A 282 -14.23 20.76 -14.26
CA GLY A 282 -13.23 21.54 -13.53
C GLY A 282 -11.77 21.22 -13.84
N PHE A 283 -11.48 20.44 -14.89
CA PHE A 283 -10.10 20.23 -15.34
C PHE A 283 -9.64 21.38 -16.25
N ALA A 284 -8.49 21.95 -15.94
CA ALA A 284 -7.78 22.83 -16.86
C ALA A 284 -6.99 21.99 -17.88
N GLN A 285 -7.06 22.38 -19.15
CA GLN A 285 -6.20 21.81 -20.20
C GLN A 285 -4.79 22.33 -20.02
N ALA A 286 -3.83 21.43 -19.84
CA ALA A 286 -2.42 21.79 -19.77
C ALA A 286 -1.66 21.09 -20.89
N ALA A 287 -0.69 21.78 -21.49
CA ALA A 287 0.39 21.08 -22.17
C ALA A 287 1.01 20.15 -21.12
N THR A 288 1.15 18.87 -21.45
CA THR A 288 1.83 17.88 -20.60
C THR A 288 3.12 18.52 -20.09
N LYS A 289 3.22 18.74 -18.76
CA LYS A 289 4.39 19.40 -18.20
C LYS A 289 5.58 18.43 -18.28
N ASP A 290 6.70 19.00 -18.73
CA ASP A 290 8.04 18.46 -18.88
C ASP A 290 8.30 17.12 -18.18
N PHE A 291 8.67 16.11 -18.97
CA PHE A 291 9.45 14.99 -18.48
C PHE A 291 10.69 15.56 -17.78
N VAL A 292 10.70 15.56 -16.44
CA VAL A 292 11.93 15.75 -15.69
C VAL A 292 12.63 14.40 -15.71
N LEU A 293 13.62 14.25 -16.59
CA LEU A 293 14.64 13.20 -16.45
C LEU A 293 15.35 13.44 -15.11
N GLY A 294 14.96 12.69 -14.08
CA GLY A 294 15.81 12.48 -12.92
C GLY A 294 16.83 11.42 -13.30
N LEU A 295 18.00 11.85 -13.76
CA LEU A 295 19.20 11.01 -13.79
C LEU A 295 19.81 10.97 -12.39
#